data_AF-A0A7K2M665-F1
#
_entry.id   AF-A0A7K2M665-F1
#
_cell.length_a   1.000
_cell.length_b   1.000
_cell.length_c   1.000
_cell.angle_alpha   90.00
_cell.angle_beta   90.00
_cell.angle_gamma   90.00
#
_symmetry.space_group_name_H-M   'P 1'
#
loop_
_entity.id
_entity.type
_entity.pdbx_description
1 polymer ?
#
loop_
_entity_poly.entity_id
_entity_poly.type
_entity_poly.pdbx_seq_one_letter_code
_entity_poly.pdbx_strand_id
1 'polypeptide(L)'
;ALPADDRDALAAALRALAAGEVHDDLVTGERTPGRTVFVFPGQGSQWAGMARELLDTSPVFLAEIEACADAFAPHTDWSLLDVLRGAPDAPGLDRVDVVQPVLFAMMVSLAALWRDAGVVPDAVVGHSQGEIAAAHVAGALSLADAAKLVTLRSRALTGIAGDSGMVSVALDADALAPLLVPYGDELEIAVRNGPRATVVAGGDTALADLLARCEEQGVRARRIPVDYASHTRYVEPLRAHLLEIGGTLAPRAAGTAFYSAVTGGPVATDTLDAGYWYRNLRQTVRFETAVGSLIDSGHRRFIEVSPHPVLTYAVEEILAARGVAAFTGATLRRDRGGPDAFLRALGSAHLGGVPVAWELPAQTPELPLTYRFAPDRHWLAPSGGQAD
;
A
#
# COMPACT_ATOMS: atom_id res chain seq x y z
N ALA A 1 -5.69 20.99 -5.78
CA ALA A 1 -6.36 20.17 -6.80
C ALA A 1 -7.82 20.01 -6.39
N LEU A 2 -8.73 20.05 -7.37
CA LEU A 2 -10.18 20.15 -7.16
C LEU A 2 -10.90 19.17 -8.09
N PRO A 3 -11.07 17.90 -7.71
CA PRO A 3 -11.95 17.00 -8.46
C PRO A 3 -13.39 17.43 -8.21
N ALA A 4 -14.10 17.74 -9.28
CA ALA A 4 -15.50 18.16 -9.25
C ALA A 4 -16.21 17.65 -10.51
N ASP A 5 -17.45 17.20 -10.33
CA ASP A 5 -18.37 16.77 -11.38
C ASP A 5 -19.41 17.85 -11.71
N ASP A 6 -19.57 18.86 -10.84
CA ASP A 6 -20.43 20.02 -11.07
C ASP A 6 -19.73 21.38 -10.85
N ARG A 7 -20.30 22.40 -11.50
CA ARG A 7 -19.75 23.76 -11.52
C ARG A 7 -19.87 24.49 -10.18
N ASP A 8 -20.92 24.22 -9.42
CA ASP A 8 -21.20 24.94 -8.18
C ASP A 8 -20.31 24.43 -7.04
N ALA A 9 -20.08 23.11 -6.97
CA ALA A 9 -19.10 22.48 -6.09
C ALA A 9 -17.68 22.99 -6.39
N LEU A 10 -17.30 23.04 -7.68
CA LEU A 10 -16.01 23.61 -8.09
C LEU A 10 -15.88 25.08 -7.65
N ALA A 11 -16.91 25.89 -7.85
CA ALA A 11 -16.91 27.29 -7.45
C ALA A 11 -16.83 27.46 -5.92
N ALA A 12 -17.50 26.62 -5.13
CA ALA A 12 -17.42 26.62 -3.68
C ALA A 12 -15.99 26.31 -3.19
N ALA A 13 -15.38 25.25 -3.72
CA ALA A 13 -14.02 24.87 -3.35
C ALA A 13 -12.96 25.92 -3.76
N LEU A 14 -13.15 26.60 -4.90
CA LEU A 14 -12.30 27.72 -5.32
C LEU A 14 -12.42 28.94 -4.39
N ARG A 15 -13.63 29.24 -3.90
CA ARG A 15 -13.82 30.32 -2.91
C ARG A 15 -13.13 29.99 -1.59
N ALA A 16 -13.27 28.75 -1.10
CA ALA A 16 -12.57 28.29 0.08
C ALA A 16 -11.05 28.42 -0.07
N LEU A 17 -10.50 28.00 -1.22
CA LEU A 17 -9.08 28.18 -1.53
C LEU A 17 -8.66 29.66 -1.50
N ALA A 18 -9.45 30.55 -2.10
CA ALA A 18 -9.16 31.98 -2.11
C ALA A 18 -9.22 32.61 -0.70
N ALA A 19 -10.07 32.08 0.18
CA ALA A 19 -10.20 32.49 1.57
C ALA A 19 -9.17 31.84 2.51
N GLY A 20 -8.40 30.84 2.04
CA GLY A 20 -7.53 30.04 2.90
C GLY A 20 -8.30 29.11 3.85
N GLU A 21 -9.53 28.75 3.48
CA GLU A 21 -10.42 27.90 4.26
C GLU A 21 -10.30 26.42 3.84
N VAL A 22 -10.64 25.52 4.77
CA VAL A 22 -10.71 24.08 4.50
C VAL A 22 -12.00 23.75 3.77
N HIS A 23 -11.93 22.88 2.78
CA HIS A 23 -13.09 22.38 2.05
C HIS A 23 -12.86 20.90 1.69
N ASP A 24 -13.90 20.07 1.73
CA ASP A 24 -13.78 18.62 1.52
C ASP A 24 -13.24 18.27 0.11
N ASP A 25 -13.56 19.12 -0.87
CA ASP A 25 -13.08 19.01 -2.26
C ASP A 25 -11.75 19.70 -2.54
N LEU A 26 -11.21 20.41 -1.54
CA LEU A 26 -9.94 21.10 -1.67
C LEU A 26 -8.78 20.23 -1.18
N VAL A 27 -7.96 19.78 -2.13
CA VAL A 27 -6.66 19.15 -1.84
C VAL A 27 -5.56 20.20 -1.98
N THR A 28 -4.80 20.43 -0.91
CA THR A 28 -3.59 21.26 -0.88
C THR A 28 -2.36 20.37 -0.62
N GLY A 29 -1.18 20.87 -0.96
CA GLY A 29 0.06 20.12 -0.75
C GLY A 29 1.28 20.91 -1.23
N GLU A 30 2.45 20.48 -0.77
CA GLU A 30 3.74 21.05 -1.16
C GLU A 30 4.52 20.07 -2.03
N ARG A 31 5.18 20.63 -3.05
CA ARG A 31 5.91 19.84 -4.03
C ARG A 31 7.17 19.24 -3.39
N THR A 32 7.26 17.91 -3.42
CA THR A 32 8.42 17.18 -2.91
C THR A 32 9.25 16.60 -4.08
N PRO A 33 10.52 17.01 -4.25
CA PRO A 33 11.41 16.39 -5.22
C PRO A 33 11.89 15.01 -4.71
N GLY A 34 12.18 14.10 -5.64
CA GLY A 34 12.73 12.79 -5.32
C GLY A 34 12.14 11.70 -6.19
N ARG A 35 12.30 10.44 -5.78
CA ARG A 35 11.79 9.26 -6.50
C ARG A 35 10.50 8.73 -5.90
N THR A 36 9.64 8.12 -6.72
CA THR A 36 8.32 7.59 -6.38
C THR A 36 8.37 6.11 -6.05
N VAL A 37 7.66 5.72 -4.99
CA VAL A 37 7.53 4.35 -4.50
C VAL A 37 6.08 3.95 -4.49
N PHE A 38 5.76 2.79 -5.05
CA PHE A 38 4.47 2.14 -4.78
C PHE A 38 4.60 1.20 -3.58
N VAL A 39 3.71 1.38 -2.62
CA VAL A 39 3.64 0.62 -1.37
C VAL A 39 2.44 -0.31 -1.43
N PHE A 40 2.68 -1.61 -1.32
CA PHE A 40 1.67 -2.66 -1.40
C PHE A 40 1.42 -3.28 -0.04
N PRO A 41 0.29 -3.01 0.62
CA PRO A 41 0.02 -3.55 1.95
C PRO A 41 -0.31 -5.04 1.94
N GLY A 42 -0.34 -5.62 3.14
CA GLY A 42 -0.87 -6.97 3.35
C GLY A 42 -2.40 -6.99 3.46
N GLN A 43 -2.93 -7.88 4.29
CA GLN A 43 -4.35 -7.93 4.62
C GLN A 43 -4.74 -6.78 5.57
N GLY A 44 -5.98 -6.29 5.47
CA GLY A 44 -6.57 -5.28 6.37
C GLY A 44 -7.18 -4.07 5.66
N SER A 45 -6.87 -3.87 4.38
CA SER A 45 -7.41 -2.77 3.57
C SER A 45 -8.76 -3.11 2.93
N GLN A 46 -9.22 -4.36 2.99
CA GLN A 46 -10.45 -4.79 2.34
C GLN A 46 -11.71 -4.17 2.97
N TRP A 47 -12.72 -3.91 2.15
CA TRP A 47 -14.05 -3.53 2.58
C TRP A 47 -15.10 -3.92 1.53
N ALA A 48 -16.34 -4.11 1.96
CA ALA A 48 -17.42 -4.52 1.07
C ALA A 48 -17.73 -3.42 0.05
N GLY A 49 -17.65 -3.73 -1.24
CA GLY A 49 -17.92 -2.78 -2.33
C GLY A 49 -16.74 -1.94 -2.80
N MET A 50 -15.50 -2.26 -2.38
CA MET A 50 -14.30 -1.43 -2.58
C MET A 50 -13.89 -1.05 -4.01
N ALA A 51 -14.52 -1.63 -5.03
CA ALA A 51 -14.24 -1.35 -6.43
C ALA A 51 -15.49 -1.31 -7.31
N ARG A 52 -16.70 -1.33 -6.74
CA ARG A 52 -17.94 -1.47 -7.53
C ARG A 52 -18.04 -0.41 -8.62
N GLU A 53 -17.85 0.85 -8.25
CA GLU A 53 -17.94 1.95 -9.20
C GLU A 53 -16.79 1.93 -10.22
N LEU A 54 -15.56 1.60 -9.81
CA LEU A 54 -14.42 1.49 -10.73
C LEU A 54 -14.58 0.36 -11.75
N LEU A 55 -15.21 -0.76 -11.38
CA LEU A 55 -15.55 -1.84 -12.31
C LEU A 55 -16.49 -1.37 -13.43
N ASP A 56 -17.40 -0.44 -13.12
CA ASP A 56 -18.41 0.03 -14.06
C ASP A 56 -17.93 1.22 -14.91
N THR A 57 -16.93 1.96 -14.42
CA THR A 57 -16.56 3.28 -14.99
C THR A 57 -15.14 3.36 -15.54
N SER A 58 -14.24 2.44 -15.15
CA SER A 58 -12.86 2.42 -15.65
C SER A 58 -12.56 1.17 -16.47
N PRO A 59 -12.43 1.29 -17.80
CA PRO A 59 -12.06 0.16 -18.67
C PRO A 59 -10.70 -0.46 -18.31
N VAL A 60 -9.72 0.36 -17.91
CA VAL A 60 -8.38 -0.12 -17.53
C VAL A 60 -8.43 -0.93 -16.26
N PHE A 61 -9.18 -0.45 -15.25
CA PHE A 61 -9.34 -1.20 -14.00
C PHE A 61 -10.09 -2.51 -14.23
N LEU A 62 -11.19 -2.48 -14.99
CA LEU A 62 -11.97 -3.67 -15.31
C LEU A 62 -11.14 -4.71 -16.06
N ALA A 63 -10.38 -4.31 -17.08
CA ALA A 63 -9.55 -5.21 -17.87
C ALA A 63 -8.50 -5.95 -17.01
N GLU A 64 -7.88 -5.25 -16.06
CA GLU A 64 -6.89 -5.87 -15.15
C GLU A 64 -7.57 -6.83 -14.15
N ILE A 65 -8.78 -6.49 -13.67
CA ILE A 65 -9.57 -7.40 -12.83
C ILE A 65 -9.99 -8.66 -13.61
N GLU A 66 -10.42 -8.52 -14.86
CA GLU A 66 -10.78 -9.65 -15.72
C GLU A 66 -9.57 -10.54 -15.99
N ALA A 67 -8.41 -9.96 -16.27
CA ALA A 67 -7.16 -10.71 -16.41
C ALA A 67 -6.78 -11.47 -15.13
N CYS A 68 -6.98 -10.86 -13.96
CA CYS A 68 -6.81 -11.54 -12.67
C CYS A 68 -7.81 -12.67 -12.50
N ALA A 69 -9.08 -12.47 -12.85
CA ALA A 69 -10.13 -13.49 -12.76
C ALA A 69 -9.78 -14.72 -13.62
N ASP A 70 -9.35 -14.50 -14.86
CA ASP A 70 -8.90 -15.56 -15.77
C ASP A 70 -7.68 -16.32 -15.21
N ALA A 71 -6.74 -15.59 -14.59
CA ALA A 71 -5.56 -16.19 -13.98
C ALA A 71 -5.86 -16.95 -12.66
N PHE A 72 -6.92 -16.57 -11.94
CA PHE A 72 -7.35 -17.24 -10.71
C PHE A 72 -8.18 -18.49 -10.98
N ALA A 73 -8.95 -18.53 -12.08
CA ALA A 73 -9.88 -19.60 -12.40
C ALA A 73 -9.29 -21.04 -12.32
N PRO A 74 -8.02 -21.31 -12.67
CA PRO A 74 -7.43 -22.65 -12.51
C PRO A 74 -7.13 -23.05 -11.07
N HIS A 75 -7.24 -22.13 -10.11
CA HIS A 75 -6.76 -22.28 -8.73
C HIS A 75 -7.84 -22.07 -7.67
N THR A 76 -8.96 -21.45 -8.04
CA THR A 76 -10.09 -21.14 -7.15
C THR A 76 -11.38 -21.78 -7.64
N ASP A 77 -12.33 -21.99 -6.72
CA ASP A 77 -13.68 -22.50 -6.99
C ASP A 77 -14.75 -21.38 -6.95
N TRP A 78 -14.30 -20.12 -6.84
CA TRP A 78 -15.13 -18.92 -6.77
C TRP A 78 -14.73 -17.88 -7.82
N SER A 79 -15.65 -16.95 -8.10
CA SER A 79 -15.52 -15.88 -9.09
C SER A 79 -15.09 -14.56 -8.45
N LEU A 80 -13.97 -14.00 -8.93
CA LEU A 80 -13.46 -12.70 -8.46
C LEU A 80 -14.46 -11.56 -8.68
N LEU A 81 -15.10 -11.53 -9.84
CA LEU A 81 -16.10 -10.52 -10.16
C LEU A 81 -17.32 -10.62 -9.23
N ASP A 82 -17.75 -11.84 -8.90
CA ASP A 82 -18.89 -12.05 -7.99
C ASP A 82 -18.56 -11.59 -6.56
N VAL A 83 -17.34 -11.85 -6.09
CA VAL A 83 -16.87 -11.35 -4.78
C VAL A 83 -16.83 -9.82 -4.75
N LEU A 84 -16.26 -9.17 -5.77
CA LEU A 84 -16.17 -7.70 -5.82
C LEU A 84 -17.54 -7.02 -5.97
N ARG A 85 -18.45 -7.64 -6.74
CA ARG A 85 -19.84 -7.18 -6.87
C ARG A 85 -20.67 -7.49 -5.62
N GLY A 86 -20.25 -8.45 -4.80
CA GLY A 86 -21.00 -8.92 -3.64
C GLY A 86 -22.26 -9.67 -4.05
N ALA A 87 -22.12 -10.60 -5.00
CA ALA A 87 -23.19 -11.50 -5.39
C ALA A 87 -23.63 -12.36 -4.18
N PRO A 88 -24.92 -12.77 -4.09
CA PRO A 88 -25.45 -13.47 -2.91
C PRO A 88 -24.69 -14.73 -2.51
N ASP A 89 -24.18 -15.49 -3.47
CA ASP A 89 -23.47 -16.76 -3.25
C ASP A 89 -21.94 -16.62 -3.28
N ALA A 90 -21.43 -15.38 -3.41
CA ALA A 90 -19.99 -15.15 -3.40
C ALA A 90 -19.42 -15.35 -1.98
N PRO A 91 -18.22 -15.94 -1.85
CA PRO A 91 -17.62 -16.12 -0.54
C PRO A 91 -17.24 -14.77 0.08
N GLY A 92 -17.25 -14.72 1.42
CA GLY A 92 -16.93 -13.51 2.18
C GLY A 92 -15.44 -13.16 2.19
N LEU A 93 -15.16 -11.88 2.46
CA LEU A 93 -13.79 -11.33 2.61
C LEU A 93 -13.16 -11.63 3.99
N ASP A 94 -13.82 -12.42 4.82
CA ASP A 94 -13.32 -12.97 6.09
C ASP A 94 -12.46 -14.22 5.87
N ARG A 95 -12.66 -14.94 4.76
CA ARG A 95 -11.85 -16.10 4.36
C ARG A 95 -10.49 -15.68 3.81
N VAL A 96 -9.39 -16.18 4.41
CA VAL A 96 -8.02 -15.86 3.98
C VAL A 96 -7.75 -16.26 2.52
N ASP A 97 -8.30 -17.39 2.09
CA ASP A 97 -8.14 -17.92 0.73
C ASP A 97 -8.86 -17.10 -0.33
N VAL A 98 -9.78 -16.23 0.09
CA VAL A 98 -10.52 -15.29 -0.77
C VAL A 98 -9.92 -13.89 -0.68
N VAL A 99 -9.74 -13.36 0.53
CA VAL A 99 -9.34 -11.97 0.74
C VAL A 99 -7.94 -11.67 0.20
N GLN A 100 -6.99 -12.61 0.30
CA GLN A 100 -5.63 -12.39 -0.19
C GLN A 100 -5.58 -12.26 -1.73
N PRO A 101 -6.15 -13.21 -2.51
CA PRO A 101 -6.25 -13.04 -3.97
C PRO A 101 -7.06 -11.81 -4.39
N VAL A 102 -8.17 -11.50 -3.72
CA VAL A 102 -8.97 -10.31 -4.05
C VAL A 102 -8.17 -9.04 -3.80
N LEU A 103 -7.43 -8.94 -2.69
CA LEU A 103 -6.54 -7.80 -2.44
C LEU A 103 -5.39 -7.72 -3.44
N PHE A 104 -4.81 -8.85 -3.86
CA PHE A 104 -3.85 -8.85 -4.96
C PHE A 104 -4.45 -8.22 -6.22
N ALA A 105 -5.63 -8.69 -6.66
CA ALA A 105 -6.29 -8.19 -7.85
C ALA A 105 -6.60 -6.69 -7.75
N MET A 106 -7.07 -6.23 -6.59
CA MET A 106 -7.24 -4.80 -6.31
C MET A 106 -5.94 -4.01 -6.46
N MET A 107 -4.87 -4.46 -5.81
CA MET A 107 -3.59 -3.77 -5.81
C MET A 107 -2.98 -3.65 -7.21
N VAL A 108 -3.02 -4.71 -8.02
CA VAL A 108 -2.47 -4.69 -9.37
C VAL A 108 -3.34 -3.86 -10.32
N SER A 109 -4.67 -3.91 -10.17
CA SER A 109 -5.61 -3.09 -10.98
C SER A 109 -5.53 -1.61 -10.65
N LEU A 110 -5.33 -1.25 -9.37
CA LEU A 110 -5.05 0.13 -8.97
C LEU A 110 -3.66 0.58 -9.49
N ALA A 111 -2.67 -0.31 -9.52
CA ALA A 111 -1.38 0.02 -10.12
C ALA A 111 -1.50 0.26 -11.64
N ALA A 112 -2.37 -0.47 -12.34
CA ALA A 112 -2.69 -0.25 -13.74
C ALA A 112 -3.33 1.13 -13.95
N LEU A 113 -4.28 1.53 -13.11
CA LEU A 113 -4.86 2.88 -13.13
C LEU A 113 -3.83 4.00 -12.95
N TRP A 114 -2.92 3.84 -11.99
CA TRP A 114 -1.84 4.82 -11.79
C TRP A 114 -0.95 4.94 -13.04
N ARG A 115 -0.62 3.81 -13.69
CA ARG A 115 0.18 3.80 -14.91
C ARG A 115 -0.53 4.44 -16.10
N ASP A 116 -1.83 4.21 -16.22
CA ASP A 116 -2.67 4.83 -17.24
C ASP A 116 -2.65 6.36 -17.10
N ALA A 117 -2.67 6.86 -15.87
CA ALA A 117 -2.45 8.27 -15.55
C ALA A 117 -0.97 8.74 -15.66
N GLY A 118 -0.09 7.94 -16.26
CA GLY A 118 1.33 8.24 -16.47
C GLY A 118 2.22 8.14 -15.22
N VAL A 119 1.70 7.63 -14.10
CA VAL A 119 2.45 7.47 -12.86
C VAL A 119 3.09 6.09 -12.80
N VAL A 120 4.40 6.04 -13.01
CA VAL A 120 5.22 4.83 -12.89
C VAL A 120 6.12 4.89 -11.65
N PRO A 121 6.26 3.79 -10.89
CA PRO A 121 7.13 3.77 -9.71
C PRO A 121 8.60 3.62 -10.11
N ASP A 122 9.49 4.34 -9.41
CA ASP A 122 10.93 4.10 -9.45
C ASP A 122 11.30 2.85 -8.63
N ALA A 123 10.52 2.56 -7.59
CA ALA A 123 10.66 1.38 -6.75
C ALA A 123 9.31 0.88 -6.23
N VAL A 124 9.25 -0.40 -5.86
CA VAL A 124 8.13 -1.00 -5.15
C VAL A 124 8.58 -1.56 -3.82
N VAL A 125 7.68 -1.55 -2.84
CA VAL A 125 7.83 -2.27 -1.57
C VAL A 125 6.52 -2.92 -1.21
N GLY A 126 6.59 -4.18 -0.78
CA GLY A 126 5.41 -4.92 -0.31
C GLY A 126 5.52 -5.26 1.18
N HIS A 127 4.37 -5.39 1.83
CA HIS A 127 4.26 -5.84 3.20
C HIS A 127 3.64 -7.25 3.24
N SER A 128 4.41 -8.25 3.68
CA SER A 128 3.96 -9.65 3.71
C SER A 128 3.48 -10.10 2.31
N GLN A 129 2.24 -10.57 2.18
CA GLN A 129 1.65 -10.99 0.91
C GLN A 129 1.54 -9.86 -0.14
N GLY A 130 1.58 -8.60 0.30
CA GLY A 130 1.66 -7.44 -0.61
C GLY A 130 2.92 -7.46 -1.49
N GLU A 131 3.97 -8.18 -1.09
CA GLU A 131 5.14 -8.38 -1.94
C GLU A 131 4.83 -9.17 -3.23
N ILE A 132 3.77 -9.99 -3.25
CA ILE A 132 3.36 -10.71 -4.47
C ILE A 132 2.85 -9.70 -5.52
N ALA A 133 2.02 -8.74 -5.10
CA ALA A 133 1.58 -7.63 -5.95
C ALA A 133 2.75 -6.74 -6.36
N ALA A 134 3.65 -6.40 -5.43
CA ALA A 134 4.85 -5.63 -5.73
C ALA A 134 5.74 -6.34 -6.77
N ALA A 135 5.95 -7.65 -6.64
CA ALA A 135 6.76 -8.44 -7.58
C ALA A 135 6.13 -8.49 -8.97
N HIS A 136 4.81 -8.66 -9.05
CA HIS A 136 4.10 -8.59 -10.33
C HIS A 136 4.20 -7.19 -10.97
N VAL A 137 3.92 -6.13 -10.20
CA VAL A 137 4.01 -4.74 -10.67
C VAL A 137 5.43 -4.40 -11.10
N ALA A 138 6.47 -4.87 -10.41
CA ALA A 138 7.85 -4.66 -10.86
C ALA A 138 8.15 -5.38 -12.20
N GLY A 139 7.37 -6.40 -12.58
CA GLY A 139 7.62 -7.27 -13.72
C GLY A 139 8.47 -8.51 -13.37
N ALA A 140 8.67 -8.78 -12.09
CA ALA A 140 9.43 -9.92 -11.61
C ALA A 140 8.66 -11.24 -11.75
N LEU A 141 7.32 -11.19 -11.57
CA LEU A 141 6.43 -12.33 -11.76
C LEU A 141 5.42 -12.03 -12.86
N SER A 142 5.18 -13.01 -13.73
CA SER A 142 4.04 -12.96 -14.65
C SER A 142 2.72 -12.93 -13.87
N LEU A 143 1.64 -12.43 -14.47
CA LEU A 143 0.33 -12.45 -13.82
C LEU A 143 -0.08 -13.89 -13.45
N ALA A 144 0.18 -14.87 -14.33
CA ALA A 144 -0.08 -16.28 -14.07
C ALA A 144 0.69 -16.83 -12.87
N ASP A 145 1.99 -16.52 -12.76
CA ASP A 145 2.82 -16.96 -11.62
C ASP A 145 2.39 -16.29 -10.32
N ALA A 146 2.11 -14.99 -10.35
CA ALA A 146 1.65 -14.25 -9.18
C ALA A 146 0.27 -14.71 -8.71
N ALA A 147 -0.66 -14.94 -9.65
CA ALA A 147 -1.98 -15.51 -9.41
C ALA A 147 -1.89 -16.90 -8.78
N LYS A 148 -1.08 -17.78 -9.35
CA LYS A 148 -0.80 -19.11 -8.80
C LYS A 148 -0.25 -19.02 -7.39
N LEU A 149 0.74 -18.17 -7.16
CA LEU A 149 1.36 -18.01 -5.85
C LEU A 149 0.35 -17.50 -4.81
N VAL A 150 -0.39 -16.42 -5.09
CA VAL A 150 -1.30 -15.82 -4.11
C VAL A 150 -2.47 -16.76 -3.77
N THR A 151 -3.07 -17.42 -4.78
CA THR A 151 -4.22 -18.32 -4.59
C THR A 151 -3.84 -19.62 -3.89
N LEU A 152 -2.73 -20.25 -4.29
CA LEU A 152 -2.31 -21.52 -3.67
C LEU A 152 -1.73 -21.29 -2.27
N ARG A 153 -0.98 -20.18 -2.06
CA ARG A 153 -0.51 -19.79 -0.72
C ARG A 153 -1.68 -19.53 0.20
N SER A 154 -2.66 -18.72 -0.21
CA SER A 154 -3.78 -18.34 0.64
C SER A 154 -4.65 -19.55 0.99
N ARG A 155 -4.87 -20.47 0.03
CA ARG A 155 -5.52 -21.77 0.29
C ARG A 155 -4.75 -22.64 1.28
N ALA A 156 -3.42 -22.66 1.22
CA ALA A 156 -2.62 -23.41 2.19
C ALA A 156 -2.78 -22.91 3.62
N LEU A 157 -2.98 -21.60 3.80
CA LEU A 157 -3.15 -20.97 5.11
C LEU A 157 -4.42 -21.43 5.83
N THR A 158 -5.46 -21.87 5.11
CA THR A 158 -6.67 -22.40 5.75
C THR A 158 -6.40 -23.67 6.56
N GLY A 159 -5.32 -24.40 6.25
CA GLY A 159 -4.93 -25.60 6.97
C GLY A 159 -4.28 -25.35 8.34
N ILE A 160 -3.96 -24.10 8.68
CA ILE A 160 -3.36 -23.71 9.97
C ILE A 160 -4.20 -22.67 10.73
N ALA A 161 -5.44 -22.43 10.28
CA ALA A 161 -6.36 -21.50 10.91
C ALA A 161 -6.98 -22.09 12.18
N GLY A 162 -7.23 -21.24 13.19
CA GLY A 162 -8.12 -21.53 14.32
C GLY A 162 -7.48 -21.46 15.72
N ASP A 163 -6.19 -21.77 15.87
CA ASP A 163 -5.54 -21.89 17.19
C ASP A 163 -4.46 -20.82 17.46
N SER A 164 -4.35 -19.84 16.57
CA SER A 164 -3.32 -18.80 16.64
C SER A 164 -3.79 -17.50 16.00
N GLY A 165 -3.06 -16.42 16.21
CA GLY A 165 -3.36 -15.17 15.52
C GLY A 165 -2.33 -14.09 15.77
N MET A 166 -2.77 -12.84 15.69
CA MET A 166 -1.86 -11.69 15.69
C MET A 166 -2.41 -10.49 16.47
N VAL A 167 -1.52 -9.77 17.16
CA VAL A 167 -1.82 -8.56 17.94
C VAL A 167 -0.88 -7.44 17.52
N SER A 168 -1.44 -6.29 17.15
CA SER A 168 -0.71 -5.04 16.96
C SER A 168 -0.47 -4.38 18.31
N VAL A 169 0.77 -3.98 18.59
CA VAL A 169 1.17 -3.31 19.83
C VAL A 169 1.82 -1.96 19.49
N ALA A 170 1.42 -0.91 20.18
CA ALA A 170 1.89 0.47 19.96
C ALA A 170 3.27 0.74 20.60
N LEU A 171 4.23 -0.16 20.37
CA LEU A 171 5.62 -0.09 20.83
C LEU A 171 6.56 -0.46 19.68
N ASP A 172 7.79 0.02 19.72
CA ASP A 172 8.86 -0.56 18.90
C ASP A 172 9.23 -1.97 19.40
N ALA A 173 9.98 -2.69 18.56
CA ALA A 173 10.33 -4.09 18.82
C ALA A 173 11.24 -4.27 20.05
N ASP A 174 12.12 -3.32 20.34
CA ASP A 174 13.08 -3.42 21.43
C ASP A 174 12.40 -3.12 22.78
N ALA A 175 11.49 -2.15 22.81
CA ALA A 175 10.63 -1.88 23.97
C ALA A 175 9.63 -3.02 24.25
N LEU A 176 9.21 -3.75 23.21
CA LEU A 176 8.30 -4.89 23.34
C LEU A 176 9.00 -6.17 23.81
N ALA A 177 10.28 -6.35 23.48
CA ALA A 177 11.01 -7.59 23.77
C ALA A 177 10.95 -8.04 25.25
N PRO A 178 11.11 -7.16 26.26
CA PRO A 178 10.97 -7.55 27.67
C PRO A 178 9.58 -8.09 28.04
N LEU A 179 8.52 -7.60 27.38
CA LEU A 179 7.15 -8.09 27.62
C LEU A 179 6.93 -9.49 27.07
N LEU A 180 7.71 -9.87 26.05
CA LEU A 180 7.61 -11.17 25.39
C LEU A 180 8.38 -12.30 26.08
N VAL A 181 9.36 -11.97 26.93
CA VAL A 181 10.21 -12.95 27.64
C VAL A 181 9.40 -14.07 28.32
N PRO A 182 8.28 -13.81 29.03
CA PRO A 182 7.53 -14.86 29.72
C PRO A 182 6.89 -15.91 28.80
N TYR A 183 6.71 -15.61 27.51
CA TYR A 183 6.05 -16.53 26.56
C TYR A 183 7.05 -17.43 25.81
N GLY A 184 8.35 -17.20 25.94
CA GLY A 184 9.38 -17.95 25.20
C GLY A 184 9.08 -17.97 23.70
N ASP A 185 8.97 -19.18 23.14
CA ASP A 185 8.70 -19.37 21.71
C ASP A 185 7.20 -19.35 21.35
N GLU A 186 6.29 -19.18 22.31
CA GLU A 186 4.84 -19.17 22.01
C GLU A 186 4.41 -17.94 21.24
N LEU A 187 5.08 -16.80 21.46
CA LEU A 187 4.85 -15.52 20.78
C LEU A 187 6.14 -15.05 20.08
N GLU A 188 6.03 -14.72 18.81
CA GLU A 188 7.11 -14.18 17.99
C GLU A 188 6.76 -12.78 17.45
N ILE A 189 7.77 -11.94 17.24
CA ILE A 189 7.59 -10.66 16.51
C ILE A 189 7.40 -10.98 15.02
N ALA A 190 6.17 -10.82 14.55
CA ALA A 190 5.78 -11.06 13.17
C ALA A 190 6.08 -9.87 12.25
N VAL A 191 5.94 -8.64 12.73
CA VAL A 191 6.08 -7.43 11.91
C VAL A 191 6.71 -6.30 12.70
N ARG A 192 7.66 -5.58 12.08
CA ARG A 192 8.21 -4.30 12.53
C ARG A 192 7.79 -3.22 11.53
N ASN A 193 6.70 -2.52 11.83
CA ASN A 193 6.11 -1.51 10.95
C ASN A 193 6.70 -0.12 11.14
N GLY A 194 7.25 0.18 12.31
CA GLY A 194 7.83 1.48 12.60
C GLY A 194 8.15 1.66 14.08
N PRO A 195 8.60 2.86 14.46
CA PRO A 195 9.09 3.17 15.80
C PRO A 195 8.02 3.10 16.91
N ARG A 196 6.75 2.93 16.55
CA ARG A 196 5.63 2.77 17.50
C ARG A 196 4.63 1.70 17.05
N ALA A 197 5.03 0.79 16.16
CA ALA A 197 4.14 -0.18 15.56
C ALA A 197 4.83 -1.54 15.34
N THR A 198 4.54 -2.48 16.22
CA THR A 198 5.02 -3.87 16.15
C THR A 198 3.84 -4.83 16.17
N VAL A 199 3.92 -5.94 15.43
CA VAL A 199 2.93 -7.01 15.49
C VAL A 199 3.57 -8.26 16.08
N VAL A 200 2.88 -8.84 17.06
CA VAL A 200 3.20 -10.12 17.69
C VAL A 200 2.22 -11.15 17.19
N ALA A 201 2.69 -12.37 16.95
CA ALA A 201 1.85 -13.48 16.54
C ALA A 201 2.21 -14.75 17.29
N GLY A 202 1.25 -15.64 17.47
CA GLY A 202 1.41 -16.86 18.25
C GLY A 202 0.08 -17.46 18.70
N GLY A 203 0.13 -18.28 19.74
CA GLY A 203 -1.04 -18.98 20.28
C GLY A 203 -2.04 -18.04 20.96
N ASP A 204 -3.34 -18.34 20.83
CA ASP A 204 -4.40 -17.42 21.25
C ASP A 204 -4.45 -17.15 22.75
N THR A 205 -4.18 -18.16 23.58
CA THR A 205 -4.10 -17.98 25.04
C THR A 205 -2.99 -17.02 25.43
N ALA A 206 -1.81 -17.16 24.85
CA ALA A 206 -0.67 -16.28 25.11
C ALA A 206 -0.92 -14.85 24.60
N LEU A 207 -1.60 -14.71 23.44
CA LEU A 207 -1.98 -13.40 22.91
C LEU A 207 -3.04 -12.70 23.77
N ALA A 208 -3.98 -13.45 24.37
CA ALA A 208 -4.95 -12.91 25.32
C ALA A 208 -4.26 -12.40 26.60
N ASP A 209 -3.29 -13.15 27.14
CA ASP A 209 -2.49 -12.72 28.28
C ASP A 209 -1.66 -11.46 27.95
N LEU A 210 -1.04 -11.41 26.77
CA LEU A 210 -0.30 -10.23 26.30
C LEU A 210 -1.20 -8.99 26.22
N LEU A 211 -2.42 -9.13 25.70
CA LEU A 211 -3.38 -8.02 25.63
C LEU A 211 -3.71 -7.49 27.03
N ALA A 212 -4.00 -8.36 28.00
CA ALA A 212 -4.28 -7.97 29.37
C ALA A 212 -3.07 -7.26 30.02
N ARG A 213 -1.86 -7.78 29.85
CA ARG A 213 -0.64 -7.16 30.35
C ARG A 213 -0.34 -5.81 29.71
N CYS A 214 -0.63 -5.66 28.42
CA CYS A 214 -0.53 -4.36 27.74
C CYS A 214 -1.52 -3.35 28.32
N GLU A 215 -2.77 -3.76 28.57
CA GLU A 215 -3.80 -2.92 29.19
C GLU A 215 -3.39 -2.46 30.59
N GLU A 216 -2.89 -3.37 31.44
CA GLU A 216 -2.37 -3.05 32.78
C GLU A 216 -1.24 -2.01 32.77
N GLN A 217 -0.43 -2.01 31.71
CA GLN A 217 0.69 -1.08 31.54
C GLN A 217 0.34 0.18 30.74
N GLY A 218 -0.93 0.36 30.35
CA GLY A 218 -1.37 1.49 29.54
C GLY A 218 -0.81 1.47 28.11
N VAL A 219 -0.34 0.32 27.64
CA VAL A 219 0.17 0.12 26.27
C VAL A 219 -1.00 -0.23 25.37
N ARG A 220 -1.24 0.58 24.34
CA ARG A 220 -2.28 0.30 23.34
C ARG A 220 -1.92 -0.96 22.54
N ALA A 221 -2.76 -1.98 22.64
CA ALA A 221 -2.67 -3.20 21.85
C ALA A 221 -4.05 -3.59 21.28
N ARG A 222 -4.06 -4.24 20.11
CA ARG A 222 -5.26 -4.56 19.35
C ARG A 222 -5.10 -5.91 18.65
N ARG A 223 -6.11 -6.77 18.77
CA ARG A 223 -6.22 -7.99 17.95
C ARG A 223 -6.38 -7.62 16.47
N ILE A 224 -5.65 -8.31 15.60
CA ILE A 224 -5.81 -8.23 14.15
C ILE A 224 -6.82 -9.32 13.74
N PRO A 225 -7.80 -9.04 12.87
CA PRO A 225 -8.80 -10.01 12.43
C PRO A 225 -8.18 -11.01 11.44
N VAL A 226 -7.34 -11.90 11.97
CA VAL A 226 -6.63 -12.99 11.31
C VAL A 226 -6.58 -14.15 12.33
N ASP A 227 -6.86 -15.35 11.85
CA ASP A 227 -6.99 -16.60 12.63
C ASP A 227 -5.80 -17.55 12.48
N TYR A 228 -4.66 -17.04 12.03
CA TYR A 228 -3.38 -17.76 11.95
C TYR A 228 -2.20 -16.84 12.28
N ALA A 229 -1.16 -17.40 12.91
CA ALA A 229 0.07 -16.67 13.27
C ALA A 229 1.10 -16.65 12.13
N SER A 230 0.89 -15.79 11.13
CA SER A 230 1.88 -15.57 10.06
C SER A 230 3.21 -15.00 10.59
N HIS A 231 4.30 -15.24 9.86
CA HIS A 231 5.65 -14.75 10.19
C HIS A 231 6.23 -15.34 11.49
N THR A 232 5.80 -16.56 11.83
CA THR A 232 6.22 -17.31 13.02
C THR A 232 6.41 -18.78 12.69
N ARG A 233 6.85 -19.59 13.65
CA ARG A 233 6.96 -21.05 13.52
C ARG A 233 5.64 -21.75 13.17
N TYR A 234 4.49 -21.13 13.45
CA TYR A 234 3.18 -21.73 13.18
C TYR A 234 2.92 -21.98 11.68
N VAL A 235 3.68 -21.35 10.78
CA VAL A 235 3.59 -21.61 9.33
C VAL A 235 4.53 -22.70 8.82
N GLU A 236 5.42 -23.25 9.67
CA GLU A 236 6.39 -24.28 9.28
C GLU A 236 5.76 -25.57 8.72
N PRO A 237 4.57 -26.02 9.18
CA PRO A 237 3.87 -27.15 8.54
C PRO A 237 3.59 -26.94 7.04
N LEU A 238 3.49 -25.68 6.58
CA LEU A 238 3.24 -25.34 5.18
C LEU A 238 4.50 -25.28 4.32
N ARG A 239 5.69 -25.47 4.90
CA ARG A 239 6.97 -25.29 4.21
C ARG A 239 7.09 -26.11 2.93
N ALA A 240 6.83 -27.42 3.01
CA ALA A 240 6.96 -28.31 1.86
C ALA A 240 6.03 -27.87 0.72
N HIS A 241 4.77 -27.55 1.06
CA HIS A 241 3.78 -27.12 0.10
C HIS A 241 4.13 -25.79 -0.57
N LEU A 242 4.65 -24.80 0.18
CA LEU A 242 5.11 -23.54 -0.42
C LEU A 242 6.33 -23.71 -1.32
N LEU A 243 7.23 -24.63 -1.00
CA LEU A 243 8.37 -24.93 -1.86
C LEU A 243 7.93 -25.58 -3.17
N GLU A 244 6.91 -26.45 -3.14
CA GLU A 244 6.31 -27.03 -4.35
C GLU A 244 5.65 -25.97 -5.23
N ILE A 245 4.84 -25.08 -4.65
CA ILE A 245 4.22 -23.96 -5.38
C ILE A 245 5.33 -23.10 -6.01
N GLY A 246 6.28 -22.65 -5.19
CA GLY A 246 7.34 -21.77 -5.61
C GLY A 246 8.30 -22.37 -6.64
N GLY A 247 8.51 -23.69 -6.62
CA GLY A 247 9.39 -24.40 -7.55
C GLY A 247 8.89 -24.42 -8.99
N THR A 248 7.65 -23.97 -9.22
CA THR A 248 7.04 -23.86 -10.55
C THR A 248 7.00 -22.44 -11.10
N LEU A 249 7.45 -21.45 -10.31
CA LEU A 249 7.47 -20.04 -10.71
C LEU A 249 8.71 -19.75 -11.55
N ALA A 250 8.60 -18.78 -12.46
CA ALA A 250 9.70 -18.31 -13.29
C ALA A 250 9.99 -16.82 -13.00
N PRO A 251 10.64 -16.48 -11.87
CA PRO A 251 10.98 -15.10 -11.54
C PRO A 251 11.96 -14.52 -12.57
N ARG A 252 11.86 -13.21 -12.81
CA ARG A 252 12.62 -12.50 -13.85
C ARG A 252 13.26 -11.23 -13.28
N ALA A 253 14.33 -10.80 -13.92
CA ALA A 253 14.91 -9.49 -13.66
C ALA A 253 13.94 -8.39 -14.12
N ALA A 254 13.50 -7.58 -13.17
CA ALA A 254 12.62 -6.43 -13.32
C ALA A 254 13.41 -5.14 -13.53
N GLY A 255 12.86 -4.20 -14.32
CA GLY A 255 13.40 -2.85 -14.46
C GLY A 255 13.10 -1.93 -13.28
N THR A 256 12.00 -2.17 -12.56
CA THR A 256 11.64 -1.41 -11.35
C THR A 256 12.32 -2.01 -10.13
N ALA A 257 12.93 -1.17 -9.29
CA ALA A 257 13.63 -1.63 -8.09
C ALA A 257 12.64 -2.26 -7.09
N PHE A 258 12.98 -3.43 -6.55
CA PHE A 258 12.16 -4.14 -5.58
C PHE A 258 12.84 -4.10 -4.21
N TYR A 259 12.18 -3.48 -3.22
CA TYR A 259 12.63 -3.45 -1.84
C TYR A 259 11.82 -4.47 -1.04
N SER A 260 12.52 -5.43 -0.45
CA SER A 260 11.93 -6.53 0.30
C SER A 260 11.80 -6.17 1.77
N ALA A 261 10.62 -6.39 2.34
CA ALA A 261 10.42 -6.37 3.78
C ALA A 261 10.94 -7.65 4.45
N VAL A 262 11.29 -8.71 3.71
CA VAL A 262 11.98 -9.89 4.24
C VAL A 262 13.43 -9.56 4.55
N THR A 263 14.15 -8.97 3.59
CA THR A 263 15.58 -8.66 3.76
C THR A 263 15.82 -7.27 4.38
N GLY A 264 14.85 -6.35 4.25
CA GLY A 264 14.94 -4.96 4.71
C GLY A 264 15.62 -4.02 3.71
N GLY A 265 15.75 -4.41 2.44
CA GLY A 265 16.47 -3.62 1.43
C GLY A 265 16.22 -4.10 0.00
N PRO A 266 16.97 -3.59 -0.99
CA PRO A 266 16.80 -3.97 -2.38
C PRO A 266 17.19 -5.43 -2.61
N VAL A 267 16.44 -6.13 -3.47
CA VAL A 267 16.68 -7.54 -3.83
C VAL A 267 16.62 -7.70 -5.35
N ALA A 268 17.49 -8.55 -5.90
CA ALA A 268 17.45 -8.93 -7.31
C ALA A 268 16.21 -9.79 -7.57
N THR A 269 15.38 -9.38 -8.53
CA THR A 269 14.02 -9.91 -8.72
C THR A 269 13.98 -11.30 -9.37
N ASP A 270 15.07 -11.72 -10.01
CA ASP A 270 15.29 -13.10 -10.46
C ASP A 270 15.57 -14.08 -9.29
N THR A 271 15.81 -13.58 -8.08
CA THR A 271 16.01 -14.39 -6.86
C THR A 271 14.73 -14.61 -6.04
N LEU A 272 13.56 -14.17 -6.53
CA LEU A 272 12.26 -14.36 -5.89
C LEU A 272 11.73 -15.80 -6.08
N ASP A 273 12.55 -16.76 -5.66
CA ASP A 273 12.34 -18.20 -5.80
C ASP A 273 11.38 -18.78 -4.74
N ALA A 274 11.21 -20.10 -4.77
CA ALA A 274 10.39 -20.82 -3.79
C ALA A 274 10.83 -20.58 -2.34
N GLY A 275 12.15 -20.55 -2.12
CA GLY A 275 12.73 -20.29 -0.81
C GLY A 275 12.43 -18.87 -0.34
N TYR A 276 12.43 -17.90 -1.24
CA TYR A 276 12.04 -16.52 -0.97
C TYR A 276 10.59 -16.44 -0.49
N TRP A 277 9.65 -17.04 -1.22
CA TRP A 277 8.23 -16.95 -0.84
C TRP A 277 7.89 -17.70 0.45
N TYR A 278 8.60 -18.79 0.75
CA TYR A 278 8.53 -19.40 2.07
C TYR A 278 9.08 -18.46 3.16
N ARG A 279 10.25 -17.83 2.94
CA ARG A 279 10.81 -16.84 3.86
C ARG A 279 9.87 -15.64 4.05
N ASN A 280 9.22 -15.16 3.00
CA ASN A 280 8.20 -14.11 3.07
C ASN A 280 7.05 -14.48 4.03
N LEU A 281 6.60 -15.74 4.03
CA LEU A 281 5.57 -16.19 4.96
C LEU A 281 6.11 -16.44 6.38
N ARG A 282 7.35 -16.94 6.53
CA ARG A 282 7.91 -17.41 7.80
C ARG A 282 8.64 -16.35 8.61
N GLN A 283 9.36 -15.44 7.96
CA GLN A 283 10.22 -14.48 8.63
C GLN A 283 9.47 -13.19 8.98
N THR A 284 9.96 -12.50 10.00
CA THR A 284 9.48 -11.17 10.40
C THR A 284 9.46 -10.21 9.21
N VAL A 285 8.36 -9.49 9.05
CA VAL A 285 8.25 -8.38 8.08
C VAL A 285 8.98 -7.15 8.64
N ARG A 286 10.10 -6.78 8.03
CA ARG A 286 10.98 -5.66 8.41
C ARG A 286 10.62 -4.41 7.60
N PHE A 287 9.35 -4.02 7.62
CA PHE A 287 8.82 -2.91 6.80
C PHE A 287 9.52 -1.58 7.12
N GLU A 288 9.74 -1.28 8.40
CA GLU A 288 10.50 -0.10 8.84
C GLU A 288 11.90 -0.04 8.21
N THR A 289 12.61 -1.18 8.19
CA THR A 289 13.95 -1.27 7.61
C THR A 289 13.91 -1.06 6.10
N ALA A 290 12.95 -1.66 5.40
CA ALA A 290 12.80 -1.51 3.95
C ALA A 290 12.48 -0.06 3.54
N VAL A 291 11.54 0.60 4.25
CA VAL A 291 11.21 2.02 4.05
C VAL A 291 12.41 2.91 4.39
N GLY A 292 13.14 2.60 5.45
CA GLY A 292 14.40 3.27 5.77
C GLY A 292 15.41 3.20 4.63
N SER A 293 15.61 2.02 4.05
CA SER A 293 16.51 1.82 2.90
C SER A 293 16.07 2.63 1.66
N LEU A 294 14.76 2.74 1.41
CA LEU A 294 14.21 3.59 0.35
C LEU A 294 14.51 5.08 0.62
N ILE A 295 14.32 5.55 1.85
CA ILE A 295 14.61 6.93 2.26
C ILE A 295 16.10 7.23 2.07
N ASP A 296 16.98 6.34 2.52
CA ASP A 296 18.44 6.47 2.42
C ASP A 296 18.90 6.48 0.95
N SER A 297 18.14 5.81 0.08
CA SER A 297 18.33 5.83 -1.38
C SER A 297 17.73 7.07 -2.07
N GLY A 298 17.13 8.03 -1.35
CA GLY A 298 16.60 9.25 -1.97
C GLY A 298 15.16 9.15 -2.49
N HIS A 299 14.41 8.10 -2.13
CA HIS A 299 12.97 8.07 -2.39
C HIS A 299 12.24 9.03 -1.44
N ARG A 300 11.28 9.80 -1.97
CA ARG A 300 10.61 10.89 -1.23
C ARG A 300 9.11 10.97 -1.51
N ARG A 301 8.56 10.12 -2.37
CA ARG A 301 7.14 10.11 -2.72
C ARG A 301 6.65 8.68 -2.57
N PHE A 302 5.78 8.42 -1.61
CA PHE A 302 5.27 7.09 -1.29
C PHE A 302 3.77 7.06 -1.54
N ILE A 303 3.33 6.18 -2.44
CA ILE A 303 1.92 6.00 -2.79
C ILE A 303 1.51 4.61 -2.34
N GLU A 304 0.59 4.53 -1.38
CA GLU A 304 -0.04 3.27 -1.02
C GLU A 304 -1.10 2.89 -2.05
N VAL A 305 -0.84 1.77 -2.74
CA VAL A 305 -1.68 1.24 -3.80
C VAL A 305 -2.60 0.20 -3.20
N SER A 306 -3.74 0.64 -2.65
CA SER A 306 -4.66 -0.21 -1.90
C SER A 306 -6.10 0.32 -1.87
N PRO A 307 -7.10 -0.55 -1.57
CA PRO A 307 -8.49 -0.15 -1.39
C PRO A 307 -8.73 0.74 -0.16
N HIS A 308 -7.79 0.78 0.79
CA HIS A 308 -7.83 1.62 1.98
C HIS A 308 -6.44 1.72 2.61
N PRO A 309 -5.97 2.92 3.00
CA PRO A 309 -4.65 3.09 3.60
C PRO A 309 -4.52 2.38 4.94
N VAL A 310 -3.52 1.50 5.04
CA VAL A 310 -3.15 0.81 6.28
C VAL A 310 -1.66 0.95 6.61
N LEU A 311 -0.82 1.35 5.65
CA LEU A 311 0.62 1.57 5.85
C LEU A 311 1.06 3.03 5.73
N THR A 312 0.21 3.90 5.18
CA THR A 312 0.51 5.33 4.99
C THR A 312 0.99 5.97 6.29
N TYR A 313 0.29 5.73 7.40
CA TYR A 313 0.69 6.25 8.72
C TYR A 313 2.03 5.69 9.20
N ALA A 314 2.31 4.40 8.96
CA ALA A 314 3.60 3.81 9.34
C ALA A 314 4.76 4.44 8.55
N VAL A 315 4.56 4.71 7.25
CA VAL A 315 5.54 5.43 6.42
C VAL A 315 5.76 6.84 6.95
N GLU A 316 4.70 7.57 7.30
CA GLU A 316 4.78 8.92 7.89
C GLU A 316 5.55 8.92 9.22
N GLU A 317 5.31 7.95 10.10
CA GLU A 317 6.05 7.82 11.36
C GLU A 317 7.55 7.58 11.13
N ILE A 318 7.91 6.72 10.17
CA ILE A 318 9.31 6.45 9.84
C ILE A 318 10.00 7.71 9.29
N LEU A 319 9.31 8.44 8.40
CA LEU A 319 9.80 9.70 7.85
C LEU A 319 10.01 10.76 8.94
N ALA A 320 9.04 10.91 9.84
CA ALA A 320 9.12 11.85 10.95
C ALA A 320 10.26 11.50 11.92
N ALA A 321 10.41 10.22 12.28
CA ALA A 321 11.50 9.76 13.13
C ALA A 321 12.89 9.99 12.51
N ARG A 322 12.97 10.05 11.18
CA ARG A 322 14.20 10.36 10.44
C ARG A 322 14.37 11.83 10.09
N GLY A 323 13.39 12.69 10.40
CA GLY A 323 13.43 14.12 10.05
C GLY A 323 13.44 14.37 8.54
N VAL A 324 12.82 13.50 7.74
CA VAL A 324 12.80 13.60 6.27
C VAL A 324 11.44 14.09 5.79
N ALA A 325 11.44 15.23 5.09
CA ALA A 325 10.26 15.71 4.37
C ALA A 325 10.03 14.84 3.12
N ALA A 326 8.81 14.29 3.00
CA ALA A 326 8.41 13.44 1.90
C ALA A 326 6.89 13.53 1.67
N PHE A 327 6.45 13.19 0.48
CA PHE A 327 5.04 13.01 0.16
C PHE A 327 4.60 11.58 0.50
N THR A 328 3.46 11.46 1.20
CA THR A 328 2.73 10.21 1.44
C THR A 328 1.32 10.35 0.90
N GLY A 329 0.88 9.37 0.11
CA GLY A 329 -0.45 9.36 -0.51
C GLY A 329 -1.08 7.98 -0.45
N ALA A 330 -2.40 7.92 -0.48
CA ALA A 330 -3.18 6.69 -0.53
C ALA A 330 -4.10 6.71 -1.75
N THR A 331 -4.37 5.53 -2.32
CA THR A 331 -5.15 5.42 -3.56
C THR A 331 -6.66 5.53 -3.32
N LEU A 332 -7.25 4.58 -2.59
CA LEU A 332 -8.67 4.60 -2.24
C LEU A 332 -8.85 4.66 -0.73
N ARG A 333 -10.08 4.90 -0.27
CA ARG A 333 -10.45 4.83 1.15
C ARG A 333 -11.76 4.06 1.30
N ARG A 334 -12.00 3.51 2.50
CA ARG A 334 -13.27 2.88 2.83
C ARG A 334 -14.42 3.86 2.57
N ASP A 335 -15.50 3.34 1.99
CA ASP A 335 -16.69 4.10 1.60
C ASP A 335 -16.43 5.15 0.50
N ARG A 336 -15.24 5.13 -0.12
CA ARG A 336 -14.81 6.00 -1.24
C ARG A 336 -13.96 5.20 -2.23
N GLY A 337 -14.62 4.33 -2.98
CA GLY A 337 -13.99 3.40 -3.93
C GLY A 337 -14.24 3.72 -5.40
N GLY A 338 -14.77 4.91 -5.71
CA GLY A 338 -15.11 5.34 -7.07
C GLY A 338 -14.01 6.16 -7.77
N PRO A 339 -14.27 6.58 -9.02
CA PRO A 339 -13.38 7.42 -9.80
C PRO A 339 -13.01 8.74 -9.12
N ASP A 340 -13.94 9.33 -8.36
CA ASP A 340 -13.73 10.58 -7.64
C ASP A 340 -12.59 10.44 -6.61
N ALA A 341 -12.54 9.32 -5.89
CA ALA A 341 -11.52 9.01 -4.90
C ALA A 341 -10.14 8.86 -5.56
N PHE A 342 -10.09 8.19 -6.71
CA PHE A 342 -8.86 8.06 -7.48
C PHE A 342 -8.38 9.40 -8.05
N LEU A 343 -9.29 10.24 -8.57
CA LEU A 343 -8.97 11.59 -9.03
C LEU A 343 -8.44 12.48 -7.90
N ARG A 344 -8.99 12.36 -6.68
CA ARG A 344 -8.45 13.01 -5.47
C ARG A 344 -7.02 12.54 -5.18
N ALA A 345 -6.77 11.23 -5.28
CA ALA A 345 -5.43 10.67 -5.08
C ALA A 345 -4.43 11.19 -6.13
N LEU A 346 -4.82 11.24 -7.41
CA LEU A 346 -4.01 11.82 -8.49
C LEU A 346 -3.71 13.30 -8.24
N GLY A 347 -4.72 14.09 -7.84
CA GLY A 347 -4.55 15.49 -7.48
C GLY A 347 -3.58 15.69 -6.32
N SER A 348 -3.68 14.87 -5.28
CA SER A 348 -2.77 14.87 -4.14
C SER A 348 -1.34 14.52 -4.55
N ALA A 349 -1.16 13.45 -5.33
CA ALA A 349 0.14 13.04 -5.87
C ALA A 349 0.78 14.13 -6.73
N HIS A 350 0.00 14.77 -7.60
CA HIS A 350 0.47 15.88 -8.44
C HIS A 350 1.01 17.05 -7.61
N LEU A 351 0.27 17.47 -6.56
CA LEU A 351 0.71 18.51 -5.64
C LEU A 351 1.96 18.09 -4.85
N GLY A 352 2.06 16.80 -4.49
CA GLY A 352 3.24 16.18 -3.92
C GLY A 352 4.44 16.10 -4.86
N GLY A 353 4.29 16.50 -6.13
CA GLY A 353 5.36 16.53 -7.13
C GLY A 353 5.52 15.25 -7.94
N VAL A 354 4.56 14.33 -7.88
CA VAL A 354 4.49 13.16 -8.76
C VAL A 354 4.09 13.63 -10.16
N PRO A 355 4.82 13.24 -11.22
CA PRO A 355 4.41 13.54 -12.59
C PRO A 355 3.14 12.78 -12.92
N VAL A 356 2.09 13.49 -13.34
CA VAL A 356 0.81 12.91 -13.78
C VAL A 356 0.58 13.33 -15.23
N ALA A 357 0.24 12.38 -16.08
CA ALA A 357 -0.16 12.62 -17.46
C ALA A 357 -1.66 12.91 -17.49
N TRP A 358 -2.01 14.19 -17.37
CA TRP A 358 -3.40 14.62 -17.46
C TRP A 358 -3.90 14.52 -18.90
N GLU A 359 -5.02 13.84 -19.12
CA GLU A 359 -5.74 13.96 -20.37
C GLU A 359 -6.35 15.36 -20.46
N LEU A 360 -5.94 16.11 -21.47
CA LEU A 360 -6.48 17.44 -21.74
C LEU A 360 -7.56 17.34 -22.82
N PRO A 361 -8.66 18.10 -22.70
CA PRO A 361 -9.67 18.14 -23.75
C PRO A 361 -9.06 18.63 -25.07
N ALA A 362 -9.56 18.10 -26.20
CA ALA A 362 -9.08 18.48 -27.52
C ALA A 362 -9.23 19.98 -27.83
N GLN A 363 -10.21 20.63 -27.19
CA GLN A 363 -10.35 22.08 -27.18
C GLN A 363 -10.08 22.59 -25.76
N THR A 364 -8.91 23.20 -25.58
CA THR A 364 -8.59 23.90 -24.33
C THR A 364 -9.34 25.23 -24.33
N PRO A 365 -10.22 25.49 -23.35
CA PRO A 365 -10.89 26.78 -23.27
C PRO A 365 -9.86 27.89 -23.02
N GLU A 366 -10.05 29.05 -23.64
CA GLU A 366 -9.29 30.24 -23.26
C GLU A 366 -9.64 30.59 -21.81
N LEU A 367 -8.66 30.48 -20.91
CA LEU A 367 -8.83 30.89 -19.53
C LEU A 367 -8.72 32.42 -19.44
N PRO A 368 -9.73 33.13 -18.90
CA PRO A 368 -9.73 34.59 -18.83
C PRO A 368 -8.71 35.16 -17.82
N LEU A 369 -7.93 34.29 -17.17
CA LEU A 369 -6.99 34.63 -16.10
C LEU A 369 -5.56 34.46 -16.60
N THR A 370 -4.82 35.56 -16.70
CA THR A 370 -3.36 35.52 -16.78
C THR A 370 -2.77 35.28 -15.38
N TYR A 371 -1.51 34.85 -15.30
CA TYR A 371 -0.80 34.67 -14.03
C TYR A 371 -0.89 35.92 -13.14
N ARG A 372 -1.35 35.76 -11.89
CA ARG A 372 -1.40 36.86 -10.91
C ARG A 372 -0.02 37.06 -10.30
N PHE A 373 0.74 38.01 -10.82
CA PHE A 373 2.01 38.41 -10.22
C PHE A 373 1.80 38.96 -8.81
N ALA A 374 2.68 38.59 -7.88
CA ALA A 374 2.85 39.28 -6.60
C ALA A 374 3.87 40.41 -6.82
N PRO A 375 3.43 41.67 -6.96
CA PRO A 375 4.33 42.75 -7.36
C PRO A 375 5.28 43.10 -6.22
N ASP A 376 6.57 43.09 -6.52
CA ASP A 376 7.61 43.69 -5.69
C ASP A 376 8.24 44.89 -6.40
N ARG A 377 8.58 45.93 -5.63
CA ARG A 377 9.18 47.14 -6.19
C ARG A 377 10.67 46.92 -6.41
N HIS A 378 11.07 46.76 -7.66
CA HIS A 378 12.47 46.71 -8.08
C HIS A 378 12.86 48.03 -8.76
N TRP A 379 13.86 48.72 -8.22
CA TRP A 379 14.41 49.95 -8.81
C TRP A 379 15.93 49.97 -8.63
N LEU A 380 16.68 50.33 -9.68
CA LEU A 380 18.13 50.51 -9.58
C LEU A 380 18.42 51.81 -8.82
N ALA A 381 19.20 51.72 -7.76
CA ALA A 381 19.76 52.92 -7.14
C ALA A 381 20.72 53.59 -8.16
N PRO A 382 20.75 54.93 -8.25
CA PRO A 382 21.72 55.61 -9.11
C PRO A 382 23.13 55.16 -8.71
N SER A 383 23.88 54.57 -9.64
CA SER A 383 25.32 54.40 -9.47
C SER A 383 25.91 55.80 -9.45
N GLY A 384 26.43 56.23 -8.30
CA GLY A 384 27.09 57.52 -8.14
C GLY A 384 28.29 57.63 -9.06
N GLY A 385 28.06 58.04 -10.31
CA GLY A 385 29.10 58.56 -11.17
C GLY A 385 29.52 59.90 -10.60
N GLN A 386 30.73 59.96 -10.06
CA GLN A 386 31.44 61.24 -9.92
C GLN A 386 31.50 61.86 -11.31
N ALA A 387 30.77 62.95 -11.51
CA ALA A 387 31.02 63.87 -12.60
C ALA A 387 32.28 64.67 -12.20
N ASP A 388 33.31 64.61 -13.06
CA ASP A 388 34.54 65.41 -12.98
C ASP A 388 34.26 66.92 -12.97
#